data_AF-A0A9J7ZQH7-F1
#
_entry.id   AF-A0A9J7ZQH7-F1
#
_cell.length_a   1.000
_cell.length_b   1.000
_cell.length_c   1.000
_cell.angle_alpha   90.00
_cell.angle_beta   90.00
_cell.angle_gamma   90.00
#
_symmetry.space_group_name_H-M   'P 1'
#
loop_
_entity.id
_entity.type
_entity.pdbx_description
1 polymer ?
#
loop_
_entity_poly.entity_id
_entity_poly.type
_entity_poly.pdbx_seq_one_letter_code
_entity_poly.pdbx_strand_id
1 'polypeptide(L)'
;MFPKATDTSFKNKLHDQHLGKTAAFQKPKPAKGKAEAHFSLVHYAGTVDYNIVGWLDKNKDPLNDSVVQLYQKSSLKVLAFLYATHGAEAEGGGGKKGKKKGGSFQTVSALFRENLGKLMTNLRSTHPHFVRCLIPNESKTPGLMENFLVIHQLRCNGVLEGIRICRKGFPSRI
;
A
#
# COMPACT_ATOMS: atom_id res chain seq x y z
N MET A 1 16.04 3.41 -12.76
CA MET A 1 14.77 4.10 -13.05
C MET A 1 14.82 4.66 -14.47
N PHE A 2 13.73 4.57 -15.26
CA PHE A 2 13.75 5.06 -16.64
C PHE A 2 13.51 6.59 -16.65
N PRO A 3 14.49 7.42 -17.07
CA PRO A 3 14.40 8.88 -16.93
C PRO A 3 13.23 9.50 -17.71
N LYS A 4 12.75 8.82 -18.75
CA LYS A 4 11.62 9.25 -19.60
C LYS A 4 10.33 8.48 -19.31
N ALA A 5 10.27 7.69 -18.24
CA ALA A 5 9.02 7.03 -17.87
C ALA A 5 8.04 8.04 -17.26
N THR A 6 6.80 7.94 -17.72
CA THR A 6 5.66 8.72 -17.25
C THR A 6 4.61 7.79 -16.64
N ASP A 7 3.71 8.33 -15.83
CA ASP A 7 2.57 7.55 -15.29
C ASP A 7 1.75 6.92 -16.44
N THR A 8 1.61 7.61 -17.58
CA THR A 8 0.98 7.07 -18.79
C THR A 8 1.73 5.85 -19.33
N SER A 9 3.07 5.90 -19.40
CA SER A 9 3.87 4.75 -19.84
C SER A 9 3.75 3.57 -18.87
N PHE A 10 3.60 3.84 -17.57
CA PHE A 10 3.34 2.83 -16.55
C PHE A 10 1.96 2.19 -16.75
N LYS A 11 0.92 3.00 -16.96
CA LYS A 11 -0.43 2.54 -17.29
C LYS A 11 -0.44 1.55 -18.45
N ASN A 12 0.20 1.94 -19.56
CA ASN A 12 0.16 1.16 -20.79
C ASN A 12 0.79 -0.21 -20.55
N LYS A 13 1.98 -0.24 -19.93
CA LYS A 13 2.64 -1.50 -19.55
C LYS A 13 1.80 -2.36 -18.61
N LEU A 14 1.10 -1.75 -17.66
CA LEU A 14 0.20 -2.45 -16.73
C LEU A 14 -0.96 -3.11 -17.48
N HIS A 15 -1.58 -2.39 -18.43
CA HIS A 15 -2.65 -2.92 -19.27
C HIS A 15 -2.13 -4.02 -20.19
N ASP A 16 -1.02 -3.82 -20.91
CA ASP A 16 -0.44 -4.83 -21.80
C ASP A 16 -0.11 -6.15 -21.07
N GLN A 17 0.35 -6.03 -19.82
CA GLN A 17 0.73 -7.17 -19.02
C GLN A 17 -0.45 -7.90 -18.38
N HIS A 18 -1.51 -7.21 -17.96
CA HIS A 18 -2.55 -7.79 -17.11
C HIS A 18 -3.96 -7.82 -17.72
N LEU A 19 -4.28 -6.89 -18.61
CA LEU A 19 -5.61 -6.79 -19.19
C LEU A 19 -5.93 -8.04 -20.02
N GLY A 20 -7.08 -8.65 -19.76
CA GLY A 20 -7.51 -9.90 -20.41
C GLY A 20 -6.79 -11.16 -19.92
N LYS A 21 -5.67 -11.04 -19.20
CA LYS A 21 -4.93 -12.18 -18.62
C LYS A 21 -5.26 -12.41 -17.15
N THR A 22 -5.65 -11.36 -16.42
CA THR A 22 -5.94 -11.41 -14.99
C THR A 22 -7.38 -10.97 -14.74
N ALA A 23 -8.24 -11.88 -14.26
CA ALA A 23 -9.67 -11.59 -14.01
C ALA A 23 -9.90 -10.44 -13.01
N ALA A 24 -8.99 -10.27 -12.05
CA ALA A 24 -9.06 -9.20 -11.06
C ALA A 24 -8.64 -7.83 -11.60
N PHE A 25 -8.04 -7.74 -12.79
CA PHE A 25 -7.60 -6.49 -13.40
C PHE A 25 -8.57 -6.05 -14.49
N GLN A 26 -9.20 -4.88 -14.32
CA GLN A 26 -10.28 -4.42 -15.20
C GLN A 26 -10.04 -2.99 -15.69
N LYS A 27 -10.67 -2.66 -16.82
CA LYS A 27 -10.81 -1.26 -17.25
C LYS A 27 -11.79 -0.54 -16.32
N PRO A 28 -11.52 0.73 -15.98
CA PRO A 28 -12.40 1.49 -15.12
C PRO A 28 -13.71 1.80 -15.83
N LYS A 29 -14.81 1.80 -15.06
CA LYS A 29 -16.12 2.18 -15.57
C LYS A 29 -16.26 3.70 -15.44
N PRO A 30 -16.34 4.45 -16.55
CA PRO A 30 -16.52 5.89 -16.48
C PRO A 30 -17.86 6.21 -15.81
N ALA A 31 -17.81 7.03 -14.76
CA ALA A 31 -18.99 7.48 -14.04
C ALA A 31 -18.99 9.02 -13.99
N LYS A 32 -20.11 9.64 -14.37
CA LYS A 32 -20.27 11.09 -14.32
C LYS A 32 -20.04 11.59 -12.88
N GLY A 33 -19.17 12.59 -12.72
CA GLY A 33 -18.85 13.20 -11.43
C GLY A 33 -17.78 12.50 -10.58
N LYS A 34 -17.20 11.38 -11.05
CA LYS A 34 -16.04 10.77 -10.38
C LYS A 34 -14.72 11.26 -10.97
N ALA A 35 -13.68 11.31 -10.14
CA ALA A 35 -12.32 11.61 -10.57
C ALA A 35 -11.84 10.59 -11.62
N GLU A 36 -10.92 11.01 -12.49
CA GLU A 36 -10.37 10.16 -13.53
C GLU A 36 -9.73 8.89 -12.95
N ALA A 37 -10.13 7.73 -13.46
CA ALA A 37 -9.58 6.43 -13.10
C ALA A 37 -8.88 5.79 -14.30
N HIS A 38 -7.79 5.09 -14.06
CA HIS A 38 -6.91 4.55 -15.10
C HIS A 38 -6.96 3.01 -15.19
N PHE A 39 -7.25 2.34 -14.09
CA PHE A 39 -7.54 0.90 -14.00
C PHE A 39 -8.36 0.60 -12.74
N SER A 40 -8.95 -0.58 -12.69
CA SER A 40 -9.69 -1.05 -11.52
C SER A 40 -9.21 -2.43 -11.09
N LEU A 41 -9.22 -2.66 -9.78
CA LEU A 41 -8.97 -3.98 -9.19
C LEU A 41 -10.21 -4.49 -8.51
N VAL A 42 -10.55 -5.75 -8.78
CA VAL A 42 -11.62 -6.47 -8.09
C VAL A 42 -11.05 -7.05 -6.80
N HIS A 43 -11.42 -6.45 -5.67
CA HIS A 43 -11.13 -6.97 -4.35
C HIS A 43 -12.33 -7.78 -3.84
N TYR A 44 -12.14 -8.57 -2.78
CA TYR A 44 -13.25 -9.35 -2.19
C TYR A 44 -14.42 -8.47 -1.73
N ALA A 45 -14.12 -7.25 -1.28
CA ALA A 45 -15.09 -6.26 -0.80
C ALA A 45 -15.79 -5.49 -1.94
N GLY A 46 -15.26 -5.56 -3.16
CA GLY A 46 -15.74 -4.79 -4.31
C GLY A 46 -14.62 -4.29 -5.21
N THR A 47 -15.02 -3.64 -6.30
CA THR A 47 -14.09 -3.05 -7.26
C THR A 47 -13.62 -1.67 -6.80
N VAL A 48 -12.31 -1.43 -6.86
CA VAL A 48 -11.69 -0.14 -6.54
C VAL A 48 -11.05 0.44 -7.80
N ASP A 49 -11.38 1.70 -8.09
CA ASP A 49 -10.86 2.47 -9.21
C ASP A 49 -9.62 3.26 -8.78
N TYR A 50 -8.50 3.10 -9.50
CA TYR A 50 -7.23 3.73 -9.17
C TYR A 50 -6.86 4.86 -10.14
N ASN A 51 -6.40 5.98 -9.58
CA ASN A 51 -5.77 7.07 -10.31
C ASN A 51 -4.26 6.99 -10.12
N ILE A 52 -3.50 6.95 -11.24
CA ILE A 52 -2.05 6.76 -11.25
C ILE A 52 -1.24 8.07 -11.25
N VAL A 53 -1.90 9.22 -11.26
CA VAL A 53 -1.22 10.51 -11.37
C VAL A 53 -0.29 10.73 -10.16
N GLY A 54 0.96 11.06 -10.48
CA GLY A 54 2.07 11.27 -9.55
C GLY A 54 2.59 9.99 -8.91
N TRP A 55 2.22 8.79 -9.37
CA TRP A 55 2.68 7.53 -8.76
C TRP A 55 4.17 7.35 -8.89
N LEU A 56 4.75 7.64 -10.06
CA LEU A 56 6.18 7.50 -10.25
C LEU A 56 6.97 8.41 -9.29
N ASP A 57 6.55 9.65 -9.09
CA ASP A 57 7.24 10.59 -8.21
C ASP A 57 7.04 10.26 -6.74
N LYS A 58 5.81 9.90 -6.33
CA LYS A 58 5.54 9.40 -4.96
C LYS A 58 6.35 8.14 -4.62
N ASN A 59 6.68 7.32 -5.61
CA ASN A 59 7.43 6.09 -5.41
C ASN A 59 8.97 6.28 -5.45
N LYS A 60 9.45 7.45 -5.90
CA LYS A 60 10.87 7.84 -5.89
C LYS A 60 11.37 8.29 -4.53
N ASP A 61 10.48 8.88 -3.73
CA ASP A 61 10.83 9.59 -2.49
C ASP A 61 11.97 10.63 -2.69
N PRO A 62 11.81 11.59 -3.61
CA PRO A 62 12.90 12.48 -3.97
C PRO A 62 13.21 13.45 -2.81
N LEU A 63 14.34 13.25 -2.16
CA LEU A 63 14.93 14.23 -1.25
C LEU A 63 15.98 15.05 -2.00
N ASN A 64 16.14 16.32 -1.60
CA ASN A 64 17.21 17.15 -2.13
C ASN A 64 18.53 16.76 -1.45
N ASP A 65 19.46 16.19 -2.22
CA ASP A 65 20.75 15.70 -1.71
C ASP A 65 21.54 16.77 -0.96
N SER A 66 21.53 18.02 -1.42
CA SER A 66 22.25 19.13 -0.75
C SER A 66 21.67 19.42 0.63
N VAL A 67 20.34 19.34 0.77
CA VAL A 67 19.66 19.54 2.06
C VAL A 67 19.92 18.37 3.00
N VAL A 68 19.90 17.14 2.48
CA VAL A 68 20.23 15.93 3.25
C VAL A 68 21.67 16.01 3.78
N GLN A 69 22.64 16.39 2.94
CA GLN A 69 24.03 16.57 3.35
C GLN A 69 24.21 17.63 4.43
N LEU A 70 23.44 18.73 4.37
CA LEU A 70 23.45 19.75 5.41
C LEU A 70 22.94 19.19 6.74
N TYR A 71 21.86 18.42 6.73
CA TYR A 71 21.29 17.81 7.94
C TYR A 71 22.21 16.76 8.56
N GLN A 72 22.92 15.98 7.74
CA GLN A 72 23.94 15.03 8.20
C GLN A 72 25.08 15.70 8.95
N LYS A 73 25.43 16.94 8.59
CA LYS A 73 26.49 17.73 9.22
C LYS A 73 25.96 18.73 10.26
N SER A 74 24.69 18.61 10.63
CA SER A 74 24.08 19.51 11.62
C SER A 74 24.79 19.42 12.97
N SER A 75 24.93 20.57 13.64
CA SER A 75 25.40 20.65 15.02
C SER A 75 24.40 20.02 16.02
N LEU A 76 23.12 19.91 15.64
CA LEU A 76 22.12 19.20 16.42
C LEU A 76 22.26 17.69 16.18
N LYS A 77 22.82 16.98 17.17
CA LYS A 77 23.11 15.54 17.09
C LYS A 77 21.91 14.69 16.67
N VAL A 78 20.70 15.03 17.13
CA VAL A 78 19.48 14.30 16.76
C VAL A 78 19.18 14.44 15.27
N LEU A 79 19.35 15.63 14.70
CA LEU A 79 19.11 15.86 13.28
C LEU A 79 20.14 15.12 12.41
N ALA A 80 21.42 15.18 12.78
CA ALA A 80 22.46 14.42 12.12
C ALA A 80 22.20 12.90 12.17
N PHE A 81 21.74 12.39 13.32
CA PHE A 81 21.41 10.98 13.51
C PHE A 81 20.27 10.51 12.60
N LEU A 82 19.18 11.28 12.47
CA LEU A 82 18.02 10.92 11.63
C LEU A 82 18.38 10.78 10.14
N TYR A 83 19.37 11.54 9.67
CA TYR A 83 19.80 11.53 8.27
C TYR A 83 21.08 10.71 8.03
N ALA A 84 21.65 10.06 9.05
CA ALA A 84 22.88 9.28 8.94
C ALA A 84 22.77 8.14 7.91
N THR A 85 21.61 7.50 7.81
CA THR A 85 21.34 6.38 6.91
C THR A 85 21.16 6.78 5.45
N HIS A 86 20.83 8.06 5.18
CA HIS A 86 20.62 8.56 3.82
C HIS A 86 21.95 8.77 3.05
N GLY A 87 23.09 8.85 3.76
CA GLY A 87 24.42 9.02 3.16
C GLY A 87 25.22 7.71 3.05
N ALA A 88 24.87 6.69 3.83
CA ALA A 88 25.56 5.40 3.87
C ALA A 88 25.40 4.57 2.58
N GLU A 89 24.55 4.99 1.64
CA GLU A 89 24.38 4.34 0.34
C GLU A 89 25.12 5.03 -0.81
N ALA A 90 25.69 6.22 -0.58
CA ALA A 90 26.45 6.99 -1.57
C ALA A 90 27.96 6.69 -1.55
N GLU A 91 28.52 6.31 -0.39
CA GLU A 91 29.94 5.96 -0.25
C GLU A 91 30.12 4.54 0.29
N GLY A 92 30.22 3.57 -0.61
CA GLY A 92 30.39 2.16 -0.28
C GLY A 92 31.37 1.46 -1.21
N GLY A 93 32.61 1.97 -1.27
CA GLY A 93 33.74 1.24 -1.82
C GLY A 93 34.19 0.14 -0.86
N GLY A 94 34.15 -1.11 -1.32
CA GLY A 94 34.94 -2.22 -0.77
C GLY A 94 34.27 -3.07 0.33
N GLY A 95 34.07 -4.37 0.02
CA GLY A 95 34.08 -5.42 1.04
C GLY A 95 32.78 -6.19 1.30
N LYS A 96 32.63 -7.32 0.59
CA LYS A 96 31.91 -8.57 0.95
C LYS A 96 30.41 -8.53 1.34
N LYS A 97 29.67 -9.32 0.55
CA LYS A 97 28.31 -9.90 0.72
C LYS A 97 27.10 -8.98 0.48
N GLY A 98 26.71 -8.93 -0.80
CA GLY A 98 25.32 -9.23 -1.17
C GLY A 98 24.26 -8.13 -1.06
N LYS A 99 24.59 -6.91 -0.61
CA LYS A 99 23.68 -5.77 -0.79
C LYS A 99 23.86 -5.23 -2.21
N LYS A 100 22.87 -5.50 -3.08
CA LYS A 100 22.84 -5.06 -4.49
C LYS A 100 23.25 -3.58 -4.59
N LYS A 101 24.18 -3.30 -5.50
CA LYS A 101 24.56 -1.96 -5.97
C LYS A 101 23.34 -1.03 -6.07
N GLY A 102 23.38 0.09 -5.35
CA GLY A 102 22.57 1.28 -5.60
C GLY A 102 21.31 1.43 -4.73
N GLY A 103 21.44 2.14 -3.60
CA GLY A 103 20.30 2.72 -2.86
C GLY A 103 19.36 3.57 -3.72
N SER A 104 19.90 4.18 -4.78
CA SER A 104 19.19 4.90 -5.85
C SER A 104 18.11 4.05 -6.59
N PHE A 105 18.08 2.73 -6.41
CA PHE A 105 17.07 1.84 -6.99
C PHE A 105 16.01 1.37 -6.00
N GLN A 106 16.08 1.75 -4.73
CA GLN A 106 15.09 1.36 -3.74
C GLN A 106 13.87 2.29 -3.82
N THR A 107 12.73 1.74 -4.24
CA THR A 107 11.47 2.50 -4.29
C THR A 107 10.71 2.38 -2.97
N VAL A 108 9.84 3.35 -2.69
CA VAL A 108 8.94 3.31 -1.50
C VAL A 108 8.16 2.00 -1.45
N SER A 109 7.60 1.58 -2.60
CA SER A 109 6.86 0.32 -2.71
C SER A 109 7.72 -0.93 -2.49
N ALA A 110 9.02 -0.90 -2.82
CA ALA A 110 9.92 -2.03 -2.59
C ALA A 110 10.16 -2.25 -1.09
N LEU A 111 10.43 -1.16 -0.35
CA LEU A 111 10.57 -1.20 1.11
C LEU A 111 9.27 -1.66 1.78
N PHE A 112 8.13 -1.11 1.35
CA PHE A 112 6.83 -1.52 1.88
C PHE A 112 6.56 -3.01 1.63
N ARG A 113 6.89 -3.53 0.45
CA ARG A 113 6.73 -4.96 0.12
C ARG A 113 7.61 -5.85 0.99
N GLU A 114 8.85 -5.44 1.27
CA GLU A 114 9.75 -6.18 2.16
C GLU A 114 9.19 -6.23 3.59
N ASN A 115 8.79 -5.08 4.13
CA ASN A 115 8.23 -4.99 5.47
C ASN A 115 6.92 -5.78 5.60
N LEU A 116 6.04 -5.68 4.61
CA LEU A 116 4.81 -6.46 4.54
C LEU A 116 5.10 -7.97 4.47
N GLY A 117 6.10 -8.39 3.70
CA GLY A 117 6.52 -9.79 3.63
C GLY A 117 6.97 -10.33 5.00
N LYS A 118 7.83 -9.59 5.71
CA LYS A 118 8.26 -9.95 7.07
C LYS A 118 7.08 -10.03 8.05
N LEU A 119 6.20 -9.03 8.01
CA LEU A 119 5.00 -9.00 8.84
C LEU A 119 4.11 -10.22 8.60
N MET A 120 3.84 -10.56 7.34
CA MET A 120 2.99 -11.71 6.99
C MET A 120 3.61 -13.04 7.43
N THR A 121 4.94 -13.19 7.38
CA THR A 121 5.63 -14.38 7.92
C THR A 121 5.41 -14.51 9.42
N ASN A 122 5.59 -13.41 10.18
CA ASN A 122 5.39 -13.41 11.63
C ASN A 122 3.94 -13.69 12.01
N LEU A 123 2.97 -13.09 11.31
CA LEU A 123 1.55 -13.33 11.59
C LEU A 123 1.17 -14.80 11.34
N ARG A 124 1.72 -15.43 10.29
CA ARG A 124 1.47 -16.84 9.97
C ARG A 124 2.06 -17.82 10.99
N SER A 125 3.07 -17.43 11.76
CA SER A 125 3.65 -18.27 12.82
C SER A 125 2.93 -18.15 14.16
N THR A 126 1.79 -17.45 14.22
CA THR A 126 1.02 -17.24 15.46
C THR A 126 -0.40 -17.80 15.34
N HIS A 127 -1.10 -17.94 16.47
CA HIS A 127 -2.53 -18.23 16.48
C HIS A 127 -3.34 -16.94 16.40
N PRO A 128 -4.10 -16.69 15.32
CA PRO A 128 -4.75 -15.41 15.11
C PRO A 128 -6.04 -15.28 15.92
N HIS A 129 -6.18 -14.15 16.63
CA HIS A 129 -7.43 -13.71 17.21
C HIS A 129 -7.86 -12.42 16.51
N PHE A 130 -9.16 -12.28 16.23
CA PHE A 130 -9.68 -11.15 15.45
C PHE A 130 -10.65 -10.32 16.27
N VAL A 131 -10.41 -9.00 16.30
CA VAL A 131 -11.36 -7.99 16.77
C VAL A 131 -11.61 -7.05 15.60
N ARG A 132 -12.89 -6.81 15.27
CA ARG A 132 -13.29 -5.91 14.18
C ARG A 132 -14.09 -4.75 14.73
N CYS A 133 -13.48 -3.57 14.74
CA CYS A 133 -14.12 -2.34 15.16
C CYS A 133 -15.02 -1.81 14.04
N LEU A 134 -16.20 -1.31 14.38
CA LEU A 134 -17.16 -0.71 13.45
C LEU A 134 -17.40 0.74 13.85
N ILE A 135 -17.41 1.62 12.86
CA ILE A 135 -17.80 3.02 13.02
C ILE A 135 -19.33 3.08 12.97
N PRO A 136 -20.01 3.55 14.04
CA PRO A 136 -21.46 3.52 14.08
C PRO A 136 -22.11 4.65 13.26
N ASN A 137 -21.46 5.81 13.14
CA ASN A 137 -21.94 6.96 12.36
C ASN A 137 -20.78 7.93 12.04
N GLU A 138 -20.93 8.78 11.03
CA GLU A 138 -19.91 9.79 10.66
C GLU A 138 -20.01 11.08 11.49
N SER A 139 -21.17 11.35 12.10
CA SER A 139 -21.39 12.54 12.94
C SER A 139 -20.68 12.47 14.31
N LYS A 140 -20.05 11.35 14.63
CA LYS A 140 -19.37 11.06 15.92
C LYS A 140 -20.31 11.18 17.13
N THR A 141 -21.59 10.90 16.93
CA THR A 141 -22.62 10.99 17.98
C THR A 141 -22.73 9.65 18.72
N PRO A 142 -22.58 9.60 20.06
CA PRO A 142 -22.75 8.35 20.80
C PRO A 142 -24.19 7.84 20.71
N GLY A 143 -24.37 6.51 20.63
CA GLY A 143 -25.69 5.86 20.58
C GLY A 143 -26.41 5.92 19.22
N LEU A 144 -25.96 6.78 18.30
CA LEU A 144 -26.50 6.83 16.94
C LEU A 144 -25.85 5.74 16.07
N MET A 145 -26.65 5.04 15.27
CA MET A 145 -26.18 3.97 14.38
C MET A 145 -26.75 4.17 12.97
N GLU A 146 -25.86 4.30 11.99
CA GLU A 146 -26.18 4.44 10.57
C GLU A 146 -26.07 3.08 9.89
N ASN A 147 -27.22 2.45 9.65
CA ASN A 147 -27.27 1.08 9.12
C ASN A 147 -26.54 0.91 7.79
N PHE A 148 -26.64 1.88 6.87
CA PHE A 148 -25.99 1.78 5.56
C PHE A 148 -24.45 1.77 5.68
N LEU A 149 -23.90 2.66 6.52
CA LEU A 149 -22.47 2.74 6.81
C LEU A 149 -21.96 1.43 7.43
N VAL A 150 -22.70 0.88 8.39
CA VAL A 150 -22.31 -0.34 9.10
C VAL A 150 -22.39 -1.55 8.17
N ILE A 151 -23.45 -1.69 7.38
CA ILE A 151 -23.59 -2.78 6.40
C ILE A 151 -22.44 -2.73 5.38
N HIS A 152 -22.06 -1.53 4.92
CA HIS A 152 -20.91 -1.37 4.04
C HIS A 152 -19.62 -1.87 4.70
N GLN A 153 -19.35 -1.48 5.94
CA GLN A 153 -18.18 -1.97 6.70
C GLN A 153 -18.21 -3.49 6.91
N LEU A 154 -19.36 -4.09 7.21
CA LEU A 154 -19.47 -5.55 7.39
C LEU A 154 -19.06 -6.33 6.12
N ARG A 155 -19.35 -5.79 4.94
CA ARG A 155 -18.87 -6.32 3.65
C ARG A 155 -17.37 -6.11 3.49
N CYS A 156 -16.92 -4.87 3.68
CA CYS A 156 -15.52 -4.48 3.49
C CYS A 156 -14.55 -5.10 4.50
N ASN A 157 -15.04 -5.50 5.67
CA ASN A 157 -14.27 -6.19 6.71
C ASN A 157 -14.34 -7.72 6.55
N GLY A 158 -15.13 -8.25 5.62
CA GLY A 158 -15.30 -9.69 5.42
C GLY A 158 -16.05 -10.38 6.55
N VAL A 159 -16.93 -9.67 7.27
CA VAL A 159 -17.77 -10.27 8.33
C VAL A 159 -18.82 -11.17 7.69
N LEU A 160 -19.41 -10.72 6.59
CA LEU A 160 -20.39 -11.51 5.85
C LEU A 160 -19.75 -12.76 5.23
N GLU A 161 -18.52 -12.64 4.73
CA GLU A 161 -17.71 -13.75 4.21
C GLU A 161 -17.37 -14.74 5.33
N GLY A 162 -16.97 -14.24 6.51
CA GLY A 162 -16.73 -15.05 7.70
C GLY A 162 -17.96 -15.84 8.12
N ILE A 163 -19.12 -15.18 8.22
CA ILE A 163 -20.41 -15.83 8.52
C ILE A 163 -20.73 -16.89 7.46
N ARG A 164 -20.53 -16.59 6.17
CA ARG A 164 -20.76 -17.53 5.06
C ARG A 164 -19.91 -18.79 5.20
N ILE A 165 -18.66 -18.66 5.63
CA ILE A 165 -17.76 -19.80 5.87
C ILE A 165 -18.19 -20.57 7.13
N CYS A 166 -18.44 -19.88 8.25
CA CYS A 166 -18.88 -20.51 9.49
C CYS A 166 -20.19 -21.30 9.32
N ARG A 167 -21.12 -20.78 8.51
CA ARG A 167 -22.38 -21.46 8.19
C ARG A 167 -22.19 -22.75 7.38
N LYS A 168 -21.11 -22.87 6.60
CA LYS A 168 -20.76 -24.13 5.91
C LYS A 168 -20.18 -25.19 6.86
N GLY A 169 -19.71 -24.78 8.03
CA GLY A 169 -19.27 -25.68 9.09
C GLY A 169 -20.38 -25.89 10.11
N PHE A 170 -20.08 -25.63 11.39
CA PHE A 170 -21.03 -25.66 12.50
C PHE A 170 -21.47 -24.24 12.82
N PRO A 171 -22.68 -23.81 12.40
CA PRO A 171 -23.10 -22.41 12.47
C PRO A 171 -23.37 -21.94 13.91
N SER A 172 -23.83 -22.85 14.76
CA SER A 172 -24.06 -22.63 16.18
C SER A 172 -23.08 -23.47 16.98
N ARG A 173 -22.42 -22.85 17.95
CA ARG A 173 -21.62 -23.54 18.97
C ARG A 173 -22.31 -23.27 20.30
N ILE A 174 -22.59 -24.33 21.06
CA ILE A 174 -23.20 -24.28 22.41
C ILE A 174 -22.16 -23.74 23.39
#